data_AF-A0A4P6K3Q6-F1
#
_entry.id   AF-A0A4P6K3Q6-F1
#
_cell.length_a   1.000
_cell.length_b   1.000
_cell.length_c   1.000
_cell.angle_alpha   90.00
_cell.angle_beta   90.00
_cell.angle_gamma   90.00
#
_symmetry.space_group_name_H-M   'P 1'
#
loop_
_entity.id
_entity.type
_entity.pdbx_description
1 polymer ?
#
loop_
_entity_poly.entity_id
_entity_poly.type
_entity_poly.pdbx_seq_one_letter_code
_entity_poly.pdbx_strand_id
1 'polypeptide(L)'
;MGEFEGPHFKGKVLPGSGEWLLIRPDGTAELDVRATLQTEDGAAIYTQYRGYLTNIFQVGTPWLAGESVDHEAYRCAVTATFETGARQYEWLHHVVVIGSVKLTQGGISYQFFSVK
;
A
#
# COMPACT_ATOMS: atom_id res chain seq x y z
N MET A 1 -8.19 1.08 10.13
CA MET A 1 -7.95 2.48 9.72
C MET A 1 -6.45 2.67 9.59
N GLY A 2 -5.99 3.44 8.61
CA GLY A 2 -4.57 3.61 8.33
C GLY A 2 -4.15 5.07 8.39
N GLU A 3 -2.87 5.29 8.62
CA GLU A 3 -2.21 6.58 8.61
C GLU A 3 -1.04 6.53 7.63
N PHE A 4 -0.61 7.69 7.15
CA PHE A 4 0.58 7.82 6.33
C PHE A 4 1.38 9.04 6.78
N GLU A 5 2.69 8.93 6.69
CA GLU A 5 3.62 10.02 6.98
C GLU A 5 4.79 9.98 6.01
N GLY A 6 5.16 11.15 5.50
CA GLY A 6 6.29 11.33 4.62
C GLY A 6 6.85 12.74 4.73
N PRO A 7 7.98 13.03 4.06
CA PRO A 7 8.69 14.30 4.19
C PRO A 7 7.90 15.52 3.71
N HIS A 8 6.89 15.33 2.86
CA HIS A 8 6.13 16.42 2.24
C HIS A 8 4.66 16.49 2.71
N PHE A 9 4.12 15.41 3.28
CA PHE A 9 2.72 15.32 3.67
C PHE A 9 2.50 14.14 4.61
N LYS A 10 1.47 14.26 5.45
CA LYS A 10 0.99 13.22 6.35
C LYS A 10 -0.51 13.34 6.55
N GLY A 11 -1.13 12.28 7.05
CA GLY A 11 -2.56 12.24 7.28
C GLY A 11 -3.09 10.83 7.42
N LYS A 12 -4.35 10.64 7.01
CA LYS A 12 -5.11 9.42 7.25
C LYS A 12 -5.70 8.84 5.98
N VAL A 13 -5.91 7.52 5.99
CA VAL A 13 -6.68 6.80 4.98
C VAL A 13 -8.16 6.89 5.33
N LEU A 14 -8.99 7.40 4.41
CA LEU A 14 -10.42 7.56 4.62
C LEU A 14 -11.18 6.22 4.49
N PRO A 15 -12.33 6.09 5.18
CA PRO A 15 -13.26 4.99 4.95
C PRO A 15 -13.69 4.90 3.48
N GLY A 16 -13.97 3.68 3.01
CA GLY A 16 -14.27 3.40 1.60
C GLY A 16 -13.03 3.02 0.77
N SER A 17 -11.83 3.09 1.37
CA SER A 17 -10.62 2.48 0.81
C SER A 17 -10.69 0.95 0.92
N GLY A 18 -10.15 0.23 -0.06
CA GLY A 18 -10.25 -1.23 -0.12
C GLY A 18 -9.20 -1.88 -0.99
N GLU A 19 -9.13 -3.21 -0.90
CA GLU A 19 -8.23 -4.10 -1.63
C GLU A 19 -9.06 -5.07 -2.46
N TRP A 20 -8.74 -5.18 -3.75
CA TRP A 20 -9.35 -6.13 -4.69
C TRP A 20 -8.40 -7.31 -4.95
N LEU A 21 -8.05 -8.00 -3.86
CA LEU A 21 -7.08 -9.08 -3.84
C LEU A 21 -7.50 -10.23 -4.77
N LEU A 22 -6.61 -10.63 -5.67
CA LEU A 22 -6.76 -11.85 -6.46
C LEU A 22 -5.67 -12.85 -6.05
N ILE A 23 -6.08 -14.00 -5.51
CA ILE A 23 -5.15 -15.10 -5.21
C ILE A 23 -5.10 -16.05 -6.40
N ARG A 24 -3.91 -16.17 -7.00
CA ARG A 24 -3.64 -17.10 -8.11
C ARG A 24 -3.42 -18.53 -7.62
N PRO A 25 -3.62 -19.54 -8.49
CA PRO A 25 -3.37 -20.94 -8.13
C PRO A 25 -1.93 -21.27 -7.73
N ASP A 26 -0.95 -20.46 -8.14
CA ASP A 26 0.48 -20.63 -7.80
C ASP A 26 0.86 -20.06 -6.43
N GLY A 27 -0.10 -19.47 -5.70
CA GLY A 27 0.17 -18.83 -4.41
C GLY A 27 0.71 -17.40 -4.52
N THR A 28 0.60 -16.77 -5.69
CA THR A 28 0.80 -15.32 -5.85
C THR A 28 -0.51 -14.57 -5.57
N ALA A 29 -0.47 -13.60 -4.67
CA ALA A 29 -1.54 -12.64 -4.46
C ALA A 29 -1.27 -11.38 -5.31
N GLU A 30 -2.21 -11.03 -6.19
CA GLU A 30 -2.20 -9.76 -6.91
C GLU A 30 -2.92 -8.70 -6.06
N LEU A 31 -2.20 -7.62 -5.77
CA LEU A 31 -2.69 -6.48 -5.01
C LEU A 31 -3.30 -5.46 -5.97
N ASP A 32 -4.47 -4.93 -5.63
CA ASP A 32 -5.11 -3.76 -6.23
C ASP A 32 -5.82 -2.97 -5.12
N VAL A 33 -5.03 -2.17 -4.41
CA VAL A 33 -5.57 -1.25 -3.41
C VAL A 33 -5.98 0.04 -4.07
N ARG A 34 -7.17 0.50 -3.68
CA ARG A 34 -7.72 1.80 -4.06
C ARG A 34 -8.10 2.52 -2.78
N ALA A 35 -7.48 3.67 -2.55
CA ALA A 35 -7.64 4.40 -1.32
C ALA A 35 -7.81 5.90 -1.56
N THR A 36 -8.51 6.55 -0.63
CA THR A 36 -8.53 8.01 -0.54
C THR A 36 -7.74 8.41 0.70
N LEU A 37 -6.68 9.18 0.49
CA LEU A 37 -5.88 9.80 1.54
C LEU A 37 -6.44 11.20 1.82
N GLN A 38 -6.55 11.55 3.10
CA GLN A 38 -6.80 12.92 3.54
C GLN A 38 -5.57 13.42 4.29
N THR A 39 -4.95 14.45 3.75
CA THR A 39 -3.82 15.13 4.40
C THR A 39 -4.29 15.98 5.58
N GLU A 40 -3.39 16.31 6.49
CA GLU A 40 -3.71 17.18 7.63
C GLU A 40 -4.15 18.59 7.22
N ASP A 41 -3.68 19.10 6.07
CA ASP A 41 -4.10 20.38 5.49
C ASP A 41 -5.42 20.28 4.68
N GLY A 42 -6.05 19.10 4.67
CA GLY A 42 -7.40 18.89 4.17
C GLY A 42 -7.53 18.49 2.70
N ALA A 43 -6.42 18.28 1.98
CA ALA A 43 -6.47 17.79 0.60
C ALA A 43 -6.90 16.31 0.54
N ALA A 44 -7.69 15.99 -0.48
CA ALA A 44 -8.01 14.61 -0.84
C ALA A 44 -7.08 14.15 -1.97
N ILE A 45 -6.49 12.97 -1.79
CA ILE A 45 -5.61 12.34 -2.78
C ILE A 45 -6.11 10.91 -3.00
N TYR A 46 -6.53 10.60 -4.21
CA TYR A 46 -6.76 9.23 -4.61
C TYR A 46 -5.41 8.55 -4.85
N THR A 47 -5.26 7.33 -4.38
CA THR A 47 -4.14 6.49 -4.74
C THR A 47 -4.62 5.11 -5.14
N GLN A 48 -4.04 4.59 -6.22
CA GLN A 48 -4.10 3.18 -6.56
C GLN A 48 -2.70 2.62 -6.44
N TYR A 49 -2.54 1.49 -5.78
CA TYR A 49 -1.29 0.76 -5.83
C TYR A 49 -1.51 -0.72 -6.10
N ARG A 50 -0.69 -1.24 -6.99
CA ARG A 50 -0.78 -2.60 -7.52
C ARG A 50 0.55 -3.31 -7.43
N GLY A 51 0.52 -4.60 -7.19
CA GLY A 51 1.73 -5.37 -7.00
C GLY A 51 1.46 -6.84 -6.76
N TYR A 52 2.47 -7.52 -6.24
CA TYR A 52 2.41 -8.95 -6.01
C TYR A 52 2.98 -9.30 -4.65
N LEU A 53 2.29 -10.18 -3.93
CA LEU A 53 2.74 -10.89 -2.74
C LEU A 53 2.94 -12.36 -3.10
N THR A 54 4.16 -12.87 -3.03
CA THR A 54 4.43 -14.29 -3.29
C THR A 54 4.14 -15.14 -2.05
N ASN A 55 3.92 -16.44 -2.25
CA ASN A 55 3.81 -17.45 -1.19
C ASN A 55 2.66 -17.22 -0.19
N ILE A 56 1.52 -16.67 -0.64
CA ILE A 56 0.38 -16.35 0.26
C ILE A 56 -0.19 -17.59 0.96
N PHE A 57 -0.09 -18.77 0.35
CA PHE A 57 -0.56 -20.02 0.99
C PHE A 57 0.32 -20.45 2.16
N GLN A 58 1.60 -20.09 2.15
CA GLN A 58 2.53 -20.38 3.23
C GLN A 58 2.45 -19.31 4.33
N VAL A 59 2.36 -18.03 3.95
CA VAL A 59 2.45 -16.92 4.91
C VAL A 59 1.10 -16.40 5.39
N GLY A 60 0.01 -16.63 4.65
CA GLY A 60 -1.29 -16.02 4.88
C GLY A 60 -1.95 -16.49 6.18
N THR A 61 -1.98 -17.80 6.44
CA THR A 61 -2.55 -18.36 7.67
C THR A 61 -1.85 -17.87 8.94
N PRO A 62 -0.52 -17.98 9.09
CA PRO A 62 0.16 -17.47 10.29
C PRO A 62 0.00 -15.95 10.41
N TRP A 63 0.07 -15.20 9.30
CA TRP A 63 -0.17 -13.75 9.33
C TRP A 63 -1.57 -13.39 9.84
N LEU A 64 -2.62 -14.05 9.36
CA LEU A 64 -4.00 -13.83 9.81
C LEU A 64 -4.23 -14.26 11.26
N ALA A 65 -3.46 -15.23 11.75
CA ALA A 65 -3.43 -15.60 13.16
C ALA A 65 -2.69 -14.59 14.06
N GLY A 66 -2.09 -13.54 13.46
CA GLY A 66 -1.29 -12.55 14.18
C GLY A 66 0.09 -13.05 14.57
N GLU A 67 0.60 -14.10 13.92
CA GLU A 67 1.96 -14.59 14.11
C GLU A 67 2.96 -13.76 13.30
N SER A 68 4.22 -13.79 13.72
CA SER A 68 5.31 -13.18 12.97
C SER A 68 5.63 -14.04 11.75
N VAL A 69 5.69 -13.41 10.57
CA VAL A 69 6.11 -14.06 9.33
C VAL A 69 7.52 -13.60 8.98
N ASP A 70 8.40 -14.55 8.68
CA ASP A 70 9.74 -14.24 8.19
C ASP A 70 9.66 -13.43 6.89
N HIS A 71 10.37 -12.31 6.87
CA HIS A 71 10.45 -11.42 5.72
C HIS A 71 11.06 -12.07 4.49
N GLU A 72 11.90 -13.09 4.66
CA GLU A 72 12.47 -13.85 3.55
C GLU A 72 11.51 -14.88 2.94
N ALA A 73 10.42 -15.24 3.66
CA ALA A 73 9.46 -16.24 3.20
C ALA A 73 8.55 -15.75 2.06
N TYR A 74 8.54 -14.44 1.79
CA TYR A 74 7.75 -13.84 0.73
C TYR A 74 8.49 -12.70 0.04
N ARG A 75 7.98 -12.26 -1.10
CA ARG A 75 8.33 -11.00 -1.75
C ARG A 75 7.05 -10.22 -1.93
N CYS A 76 7.06 -8.96 -1.51
CA CYS A 76 5.91 -8.09 -1.66
C CYS A 76 6.36 -6.67 -2.05
N ALA A 77 5.96 -6.26 -3.25
CA ALA A 77 6.26 -4.95 -3.80
C ALA A 77 5.10 -4.45 -4.64
N VAL A 78 4.93 -3.13 -4.65
CA VAL A 78 3.86 -2.44 -5.36
C VAL A 78 4.42 -1.27 -6.18
N THR A 79 3.63 -0.83 -7.15
CA THR A 79 3.76 0.49 -7.79
C THR A 79 2.53 1.31 -7.43
N ALA A 80 2.69 2.61 -7.26
CA ALA A 80 1.59 3.50 -6.86
C ALA A 80 1.43 4.66 -7.83
N THR A 81 0.18 5.05 -8.04
CA THR A 81 -0.21 6.28 -8.72
C THR A 81 -1.04 7.14 -7.78
N PHE A 82 -1.09 8.44 -8.07
CA PHE A 82 -1.77 9.43 -7.25
C PHE A 82 -2.54 10.40 -8.13
N GLU A 83 -3.75 10.74 -7.70
CA GLU A 83 -4.60 11.74 -8.36
C GLU A 83 -5.11 12.72 -7.30
N THR A 84 -5.06 14.01 -7.61
CA THR A 84 -5.56 15.06 -6.71
C THR A 84 -5.83 16.34 -7.48
N GLY A 85 -6.83 17.10 -7.05
CA GLY A 85 -7.08 18.46 -7.53
C GLY A 85 -6.41 19.55 -6.68
N ALA A 86 -5.68 19.18 -5.62
CA ALA A 86 -5.02 20.12 -4.74
C ALA A 86 -3.69 20.60 -5.34
N ARG A 87 -3.61 21.89 -5.67
CA ARG A 87 -2.47 22.50 -6.36
C ARG A 87 -1.12 22.27 -5.66
N GLN A 88 -1.09 22.30 -4.32
CA GLN A 88 0.12 22.07 -3.55
C GLN A 88 0.68 20.63 -3.67
N TYR A 89 -0.12 19.69 -4.19
CA TYR A 89 0.23 18.30 -4.38
C TYR A 89 0.31 17.88 -5.86
N GLU A 90 0.30 18.82 -6.81
CA GLU A 90 0.46 18.56 -8.25
C GLU A 90 1.73 17.78 -8.59
N TRP A 91 2.79 17.90 -7.77
CA TRP A 91 4.02 17.13 -7.96
C TRP A 91 3.79 15.61 -7.96
N LEU A 92 2.73 15.12 -7.31
CA LEU A 92 2.36 13.70 -7.29
C LEU A 92 1.94 13.17 -8.67
N HIS A 93 1.53 14.04 -9.60
CA HIS A 93 1.15 13.64 -10.96
C HIS A 93 2.37 13.26 -11.82
N HIS A 94 3.57 13.62 -11.38
CA HIS A 94 4.82 13.52 -12.16
C HIS A 94 5.85 12.59 -11.52
N VAL A 95 5.45 11.75 -10.55
CA VAL A 95 6.36 10.80 -9.88
C VAL A 95 6.04 9.36 -10.25
N VAL A 96 7.09 8.57 -10.47
CA VAL A 96 6.99 7.11 -10.48
C VAL A 96 7.28 6.63 -9.07
N VAL A 97 6.38 5.83 -8.50
CA VAL A 97 6.49 5.35 -7.13
C VAL A 97 6.50 3.84 -7.08
N ILE A 98 7.47 3.30 -6.33
CA ILE A 98 7.55 1.90 -5.93
C ILE A 98 7.34 1.80 -4.42
N GLY A 99 6.81 0.68 -3.95
CA GLY A 99 6.62 0.42 -2.52
C GLY A 99 7.10 -0.96 -2.12
N SER A 100 7.75 -1.05 -0.97
CA SER A 100 7.99 -2.32 -0.28
C SER A 100 6.92 -2.54 0.78
N VAL A 101 6.56 -3.79 1.01
CA VAL A 101 5.44 -4.14 1.89
C VAL A 101 5.91 -5.12 2.94
N LYS A 102 5.52 -4.87 4.19
CA LYS A 102 5.77 -5.74 5.33
C LYS A 102 4.44 -6.23 5.90
N LEU A 103 4.29 -7.55 5.96
CA LEU A 103 3.24 -8.18 6.76
C LEU A 103 3.62 -7.99 8.23
N THR A 104 2.80 -7.26 8.98
CA THR A 104 3.02 -7.03 10.41
C THR A 104 2.01 -7.80 11.23
N GLN A 105 2.31 -8.01 12.51
CA GLN A 105 1.31 -8.52 13.43
C GLN A 105 0.10 -7.58 13.46
N GLY A 106 -1.07 -8.11 13.09
CA GLY A 106 -2.33 -7.34 13.07
C GLY A 106 -2.48 -6.34 11.91
N GLY A 107 -1.63 -6.38 10.87
CA GLY A 107 -1.78 -5.46 9.75
C GLY A 107 -0.75 -5.61 8.63
N ILE A 108 -0.63 -4.55 7.84
CA ILE A 108 0.36 -4.39 6.78
C ILE A 108 0.97 -3.00 6.92
N SER A 109 2.28 -2.90 6.70
CA SER A 109 3.02 -1.65 6.57
C SER A 109 3.57 -1.50 5.15
N TYR A 110 3.40 -0.31 4.58
CA TYR A 110 3.93 0.06 3.28
C TYR A 110 5.00 1.12 3.44
N GLN A 111 6.09 1.01 2.67
CA GLN A 111 7.08 2.07 2.52
C GLN A 111 7.21 2.43 1.04
N PHE A 112 6.84 3.65 0.69
CA PHE A 112 6.85 4.14 -0.68
C PHE A 112 8.07 5.01 -0.96
N PHE A 113 8.61 4.89 -2.18
CA PHE A 113 9.77 5.61 -2.67
C PHE A 113 9.49 6.14 -4.07
N SER A 114 9.83 7.40 -4.33
CA SER A 114 9.83 7.93 -5.68
C SER A 114 11.14 7.55 -6.40
N VAL A 115 11.01 7.20 -7.67
CA VAL A 115 12.13 7.02 -8.58
C VAL A 115 12.56 8.40 -9.11
N LYS A 116 13.87 8.62 -9.19
CA LYS A 116 14.48 9.86 -9.70
C LYS A 116 15.14 9.63 -11.05
#